data_AF-A0A916EK63-F1
#
_entry.id   AF-A0A916EK63-F1
#
_cell.length_a   1.000
_cell.length_b   1.000
_cell.length_c   1.000
_cell.angle_alpha   90.00
_cell.angle_beta   90.00
_cell.angle_gamma   90.00
#
_symmetry.space_group_name_H-M   'P 1'
#
loop_
_entity.id
_entity.type
_entity.pdbx_description
1 polymer ?
#
loop_
_entity_poly.entity_id
_entity_poly.type
_entity_poly.pdbx_seq_one_letter_code
_entity_poly.pdbx_strand_id
1 'polypeptide(L)'
;MIVMSIMLQDFKYSDGFASVESVDMGLMVGTSFSIFFLWIEFILYLRLISKIAIYIYYVIYIVKNIFPFIVFMFIVIIGFAHTMFVLLKNPNNPQINLKSDTLSGTAENLNNETLFNIKLVSDYDVQDKNDNPFSSFSTAIMAAYFWLNGDLIQRDHFDFWVIDLFTLIASIFIVTVLQNMLIAFMGGVYERAETKGRQALLRFRANQIADYEALEHFHFWPPETEPKYIYYVGRSKNFQEWYEKKKDDQGEIYKDFEEKSTINNQAFIDVDYNDVSIWKFDDNNSSNTKGKKREDSTDSSRLSKIVEENNNTPVNSLEKSQDVVLNEINEMKKMRDNINNLINQMYIKFNIPQ
;
A
#
# COMPACT_ATOMS: atom_id res chain seq x y z
N MET A 1 16.48 4.18 22.73
CA MET A 1 17.85 4.59 23.13
C MET A 1 18.32 3.91 24.42
N ILE A 2 17.52 3.87 25.50
CA ILE A 2 17.88 3.18 26.77
C ILE A 2 18.07 1.66 26.62
N VAL A 3 17.12 0.97 25.95
CA VAL A 3 17.22 -0.48 25.71
C VAL A 3 18.48 -0.83 24.91
N MET A 4 18.79 -0.05 23.87
CA MET A 4 19.97 -0.23 23.02
C MET A 4 21.29 -0.10 23.78
N SER A 5 21.34 0.76 24.81
CA SER A 5 22.54 0.96 25.65
C SER A 5 22.78 -0.20 26.61
N ILE A 6 21.71 -0.82 27.12
CA ILE A 6 21.79 -2.00 27.99
C ILE A 6 22.21 -3.21 27.15
N MET A 7 21.63 -3.37 25.96
CA MET A 7 21.98 -4.44 25.00
C MET A 7 23.47 -4.40 24.61
N LEU A 8 24.07 -3.22 24.51
CA LEU A 8 25.48 -3.06 24.10
C LEU A 8 26.47 -3.53 25.18
N GLN A 9 26.07 -3.53 26.45
CA GLN A 9 26.92 -4.00 27.55
C GLN A 9 27.03 -5.53 27.59
N ASP A 10 25.97 -6.23 27.20
CA ASP A 10 25.87 -7.68 27.27
C ASP A 10 26.17 -8.38 25.93
N PHE A 11 26.43 -7.62 24.86
CA PHE A 11 26.69 -8.13 23.52
C PHE A 11 28.17 -8.51 23.32
N LYS A 12 28.43 -9.74 22.87
CA LYS A 12 29.76 -10.21 22.46
C LYS A 12 29.77 -10.54 20.96
N TYR A 13 30.84 -10.15 20.26
CA TYR A 13 30.97 -10.38 18.81
C TYR A 13 31.07 -11.86 18.40
N SER A 14 31.49 -12.74 19.29
CA SER A 14 31.69 -14.17 19.02
C SER A 14 30.41 -14.99 18.99
N ASP A 15 29.43 -14.61 19.81
CA ASP A 15 28.29 -15.44 20.18
C ASP A 15 27.00 -14.61 20.43
N GLY A 16 27.05 -13.30 20.19
CA GLY A 16 25.93 -12.39 20.39
C GLY A 16 25.55 -12.28 21.86
N PHE A 17 24.34 -12.74 22.19
CA PHE A 17 23.80 -12.79 23.55
C PHE A 17 23.80 -14.22 24.14
N ALA A 18 24.42 -15.20 23.48
CA ALA A 18 24.31 -16.62 23.86
C ALA A 18 25.03 -16.98 25.17
N SER A 19 26.06 -16.23 25.57
CA SER A 19 26.80 -16.44 26.84
C SER A 19 26.28 -15.62 28.02
N VAL A 20 25.10 -15.00 27.92
CA VAL A 20 24.47 -14.32 29.05
C VAL A 20 23.99 -15.39 30.05
N GLU A 21 24.70 -15.48 31.18
CA GLU A 21 24.57 -16.53 32.21
C GLU A 21 23.18 -16.57 32.88
N SER A 22 22.47 -15.44 32.87
CA SER A 22 21.07 -15.31 33.27
C SER A 22 20.34 -14.47 32.25
N VAL A 23 19.61 -15.12 31.34
CA VAL A 23 18.76 -14.41 30.39
C VAL A 23 17.61 -13.77 31.17
N ASP A 24 17.79 -12.51 31.58
CA ASP A 24 16.70 -11.71 32.12
C ASP A 24 15.56 -11.69 31.09
N MET A 25 14.33 -11.98 31.54
CA MET A 25 13.14 -11.99 30.68
C MET A 25 13.00 -10.65 29.96
N GLY A 26 13.37 -9.54 30.63
CA GLY A 26 13.41 -8.21 30.02
C GLY A 26 14.40 -8.12 28.86
N LEU A 27 15.60 -8.69 29.00
CA LEU A 27 16.61 -8.74 27.94
C LEU A 27 16.16 -9.59 26.76
N MET A 28 15.55 -10.75 26.99
CA MET A 28 15.02 -11.61 25.91
C MET A 28 13.90 -10.92 25.12
N VAL A 29 12.95 -10.28 25.81
CA VAL A 29 11.86 -9.55 25.16
C VAL A 29 12.41 -8.32 24.43
N GLY A 30 13.32 -7.58 25.05
CA GLY A 30 13.95 -6.40 24.48
C GLY A 30 14.77 -6.71 23.22
N THR A 31 15.56 -7.78 23.24
CA THR A 31 16.36 -8.23 22.06
C THR A 31 15.42 -8.61 20.92
N SER A 32 14.35 -9.36 21.22
CA SER A 32 13.36 -9.79 20.23
C SER A 32 12.67 -8.62 19.53
N PHE A 33 12.18 -7.63 20.29
CA PHE A 33 11.56 -6.42 19.71
C PHE A 33 12.57 -5.59 18.92
N SER A 34 13.82 -5.48 19.40
CA SER A 34 14.86 -4.73 18.71
C SER A 34 15.18 -5.35 17.35
N ILE A 35 15.33 -6.67 17.29
CA ILE A 35 15.56 -7.40 16.03
C ILE A 35 14.37 -7.21 15.07
N PHE A 36 13.13 -7.28 15.58
CA PHE A 36 11.94 -7.06 14.77
C PHE A 36 11.89 -5.63 14.18
N PHE A 37 12.18 -4.60 14.98
CA PHE A 37 12.23 -3.22 14.48
C PHE A 37 13.38 -2.99 13.48
N LEU A 38 14.54 -3.61 13.69
CA LEU A 38 15.64 -3.57 12.72
C LEU A 38 15.22 -4.16 11.37
N TRP A 39 14.44 -5.25 11.35
CA TRP A 39 13.90 -5.78 10.10
C TRP A 39 12.91 -4.83 9.42
N ILE A 40 12.04 -4.16 10.17
CA ILE A 40 11.15 -3.12 9.62
C ILE A 40 11.96 -1.97 9.02
N GLU A 41 12.96 -1.48 9.74
CA GLU A 41 13.83 -0.39 9.28
C GLU A 41 14.62 -0.81 8.04
N PHE A 42 15.17 -2.02 8.03
CA PHE A 42 15.83 -2.61 6.86
C PHE A 42 14.91 -2.64 5.63
N ILE A 43 13.65 -3.08 5.78
CA ILE A 43 12.65 -3.05 4.70
C ILE A 43 12.42 -1.61 4.22
N LEU A 44 12.37 -0.63 5.11
CA LEU A 44 12.23 0.78 4.74
C LEU A 44 13.45 1.34 4.00
N TYR A 45 14.67 0.90 4.34
CA TYR A 45 15.89 1.27 3.61
C TYR A 45 15.91 0.73 2.17
N LEU A 46 15.22 -0.38 1.89
CA LEU A 46 15.04 -0.87 0.51
C LEU A 46 14.29 0.12 -0.40
N ARG A 47 13.73 1.21 0.14
CA ARG A 47 13.20 2.35 -0.63
C ARG A 47 14.26 3.03 -1.49
N LEU A 48 15.55 2.84 -1.18
CA LEU A 48 16.62 3.25 -2.07
C LEU A 48 16.45 2.53 -3.44
N ILE A 49 16.07 1.25 -3.43
CA ILE A 49 15.92 0.42 -4.62
C ILE A 49 14.68 0.79 -5.44
N SER A 50 14.87 1.29 -6.66
CA SER A 50 13.79 1.90 -7.45
C SER A 50 12.57 1.02 -7.72
N LYS A 51 12.79 -0.24 -8.09
CA LYS A 51 11.69 -1.19 -8.31
C LYS A 51 10.95 -1.53 -7.00
N ILE A 52 11.65 -1.55 -5.87
CA ILE A 52 11.09 -1.92 -4.55
C ILE A 52 10.40 -0.73 -3.87
N ALA A 53 10.90 0.48 -4.08
CA ALA A 53 10.43 1.71 -3.46
C ALA A 53 8.95 2.01 -3.74
N ILE A 54 8.48 1.68 -4.94
CA ILE A 54 7.08 1.85 -5.34
C ILE A 54 6.16 0.98 -4.45
N TYR A 55 6.53 -0.28 -4.22
CA TYR A 55 5.75 -1.19 -3.37
C TYR A 55 5.76 -0.77 -1.90
N ILE A 56 6.90 -0.32 -1.38
CA ILE A 56 6.99 0.22 -0.01
C ILE A 56 6.07 1.44 0.12
N TYR A 57 6.06 2.32 -0.88
CA TYR A 57 5.15 3.47 -0.91
C TYR A 57 3.68 3.03 -0.90
N TYR A 58 3.30 2.03 -1.71
CA TYR A 58 1.94 1.48 -1.70
C TYR A 58 1.56 0.97 -0.32
N VAL A 59 2.40 0.14 0.32
CA VAL A 59 2.12 -0.41 1.65
C VAL A 59 1.92 0.70 2.67
N ILE A 60 2.82 1.69 2.74
CA ILE A 60 2.70 2.81 3.69
C ILE A 60 1.42 3.61 3.45
N TYR A 61 1.13 3.92 2.18
CA TYR A 61 -0.07 4.66 1.82
C TYR A 61 -1.35 3.88 2.17
N ILE A 62 -1.39 2.59 1.85
CA ILE A 62 -2.50 1.67 2.11
C ILE A 62 -2.76 1.57 3.62
N VAL A 63 -1.74 1.25 4.40
CA VAL A 63 -1.84 1.14 5.88
C VAL A 63 -2.36 2.44 6.48
N LYS A 64 -1.82 3.60 6.06
CA LYS A 64 -2.24 4.91 6.57
C LYS A 64 -3.72 5.20 6.30
N ASN A 65 -4.22 4.87 5.11
CA ASN A 65 -5.60 5.15 4.73
C ASN A 65 -6.60 4.14 5.30
N ILE A 66 -6.19 2.89 5.55
CA ILE A 66 -7.05 1.82 6.06
C ILE A 66 -7.11 1.80 7.59
N PHE A 67 -6.13 2.40 8.26
CA PHE A 67 -6.05 2.43 9.72
C PHE A 67 -7.39 2.78 10.43
N PRO A 68 -8.16 3.82 10.03
CA PRO A 68 -9.44 4.10 10.68
C PRO A 68 -10.46 2.96 10.57
N PHE A 69 -10.48 2.25 9.44
CA PHE A 69 -11.35 1.11 9.24
C PHE A 69 -10.92 -0.09 10.10
N ILE A 70 -9.61 -0.33 10.24
CA ILE A 70 -9.08 -1.38 11.14
C ILE A 70 -9.48 -1.09 12.59
N VAL A 71 -9.37 0.16 13.03
CA VAL A 71 -9.80 0.57 14.39
C VAL A 71 -11.30 0.33 14.57
N PHE A 72 -12.12 0.71 13.60
CA PHE A 72 -13.56 0.44 13.63
C PHE A 72 -13.86 -1.06 13.73
N MET A 73 -13.22 -1.89 12.90
CA MET A 73 -13.36 -3.34 12.94
C MET A 73 -12.94 -3.92 14.31
N PHE A 74 -11.86 -3.42 14.90
CA PHE A 74 -11.39 -3.84 16.22
C PHE A 74 -12.39 -3.51 17.33
N ILE A 75 -13.03 -2.34 17.28
CA ILE A 75 -14.11 -1.98 18.22
C ILE A 75 -15.28 -2.95 18.12
N VAL A 76 -15.67 -3.34 16.90
CA VAL A 76 -16.73 -4.33 16.68
C VAL A 76 -16.34 -5.69 17.30
N ILE A 77 -15.10 -6.15 17.09
CA ILE A 77 -14.59 -7.39 17.69
C ILE A 77 -14.64 -7.33 19.22
N ILE A 78 -14.24 -6.20 19.83
CA ILE A 78 -14.36 -6.00 21.29
C ILE A 78 -15.83 -6.12 21.74
N GLY A 79 -16.79 -5.60 20.99
CA GLY A 79 -18.21 -5.72 21.30
C GLY A 79 -18.69 -7.18 21.37
N PHE A 80 -18.31 -8.00 20.39
CA PHE A 80 -18.61 -9.43 20.40
C PHE A 80 -17.85 -10.18 21.50
N ALA A 81 -16.57 -9.87 21.70
CA ALA A 81 -15.76 -10.43 22.78
C ALA A 81 -16.38 -10.17 24.16
N HIS A 82 -16.82 -8.94 24.40
CA HIS A 82 -17.46 -8.56 25.65
C HIS A 82 -18.80 -9.28 25.84
N THR A 83 -19.57 -9.45 24.77
CA THR A 83 -20.84 -10.20 24.81
C THR A 83 -20.61 -11.66 25.20
N MET A 84 -19.64 -12.33 24.56
CA MET A 84 -19.29 -13.71 24.92
C MET A 84 -18.67 -13.83 26.30
N PHE A 85 -17.84 -12.87 26.71
CA PHE A 85 -17.31 -12.81 28.07
C PHE A 85 -18.44 -12.75 29.11
N VAL A 86 -19.44 -11.90 28.93
CA VAL A 86 -20.59 -11.83 29.84
C VAL A 86 -21.37 -13.14 29.86
N LEU A 87 -21.50 -13.82 28.71
CA LEU A 87 -22.23 -15.08 28.58
C LEU A 87 -21.49 -16.27 29.19
N LEU A 88 -20.17 -16.36 29.01
CA LEU A 88 -19.38 -17.57 29.24
C LEU A 88 -18.38 -17.44 30.40
N LYS A 89 -18.24 -16.27 31.03
CA LYS A 89 -17.27 -16.08 32.12
C LYS A 89 -17.52 -17.02 33.29
N ASN A 90 -18.78 -17.21 33.63
CA ASN A 90 -19.16 -18.00 34.79
C ASN A 90 -20.55 -18.62 34.57
N PRO A 91 -20.65 -19.70 33.77
CA PRO A 91 -21.91 -20.38 33.51
C PRO A 91 -22.30 -21.21 34.73
N ASN A 92 -22.63 -20.53 35.83
CA ASN A 92 -23.22 -21.15 37.03
C ASN A 92 -24.73 -21.42 36.86
N ASN A 93 -25.27 -21.13 35.68
CA ASN A 93 -26.67 -21.36 35.36
C ASN A 93 -26.80 -22.79 34.78
N PRO A 94 -27.65 -23.67 35.34
CA PRO A 94 -27.87 -25.05 34.87
C PRO A 94 -28.39 -25.19 33.43
N GLN A 95 -28.40 -24.12 32.63
CA GLN A 95 -28.88 -24.07 31.25
C GLN A 95 -27.76 -24.01 30.20
N ILE A 96 -26.53 -23.66 30.58
CA ILE A 96 -25.38 -23.68 29.66
C ILE A 96 -24.64 -25.00 29.93
N ASN A 97 -25.00 -26.03 29.18
CA ASN A 97 -24.38 -27.33 29.33
C ASN A 97 -23.04 -27.36 28.60
N LEU A 98 -22.04 -27.99 29.21
CA LEU A 98 -20.83 -28.40 28.50
C LEU A 98 -21.15 -29.59 27.61
N LYS A 99 -20.57 -29.62 26.41
CA LYS A 99 -20.58 -30.81 25.57
C LYS A 99 -19.74 -31.87 26.27
N SER A 100 -20.41 -32.87 26.84
CA SER A 100 -19.72 -34.00 27.46
C SER A 100 -19.31 -34.99 26.37
N ASP A 101 -18.12 -34.81 25.79
CA ASP A 101 -17.51 -35.80 24.92
C ASP A 101 -17.03 -36.98 25.75
N THR A 102 -17.97 -37.85 26.10
CA THR A 102 -17.66 -39.10 26.80
C THR A 102 -17.20 -40.11 25.76
N LEU A 103 -15.88 -40.30 25.66
CA LEU A 103 -15.34 -41.39 24.86
C LEU A 103 -15.32 -42.67 25.70
N SER A 104 -16.07 -43.68 25.28
CA SER A 104 -16.04 -45.00 25.89
C SER A 104 -15.37 -46.01 24.96
N GLY A 105 -14.46 -46.82 25.50
CA GLY A 105 -13.80 -47.88 24.75
C GLY A 105 -13.55 -49.11 25.61
N THR A 106 -13.48 -50.26 24.97
CA THR A 106 -13.06 -51.51 25.60
C THR A 106 -11.58 -51.72 25.34
N ALA A 107 -10.78 -51.83 26.41
CA ALA A 107 -9.39 -52.23 26.32
C ALA A 107 -9.27 -53.72 26.68
N GLU A 108 -8.64 -54.50 25.81
CA GLU A 108 -8.30 -55.90 26.08
C GLU A 108 -6.92 -55.99 26.73
N ASN A 109 -6.84 -56.72 27.85
CA ASN A 109 -5.55 -57.04 28.44
C ASN A 109 -4.93 -58.23 27.70
N LEU A 110 -3.76 -58.01 27.09
CA LEU A 110 -3.04 -58.97 26.24
C LEU A 110 -2.74 -60.31 26.94
N ASN A 111 -2.77 -60.35 28.29
CA ASN A 111 -2.33 -61.50 29.07
C ASN A 111 -3.48 -62.34 29.65
N ASN A 112 -4.66 -61.76 29.89
CA ASN A 112 -5.70 -62.38 30.71
C ASN A 112 -7.12 -62.39 30.07
N GLU A 113 -7.28 -62.04 28.79
CA GLU A 113 -8.58 -62.01 28.07
C GLU A 113 -9.71 -61.24 28.79
N THR A 114 -9.35 -60.35 29.72
CA THR A 114 -10.31 -59.54 30.47
C THR A 114 -10.52 -58.20 29.77
N LEU A 115 -11.77 -57.92 29.42
CA LEU A 115 -12.22 -56.68 28.80
C LEU A 115 -12.45 -55.62 29.90
N PHE A 116 -11.75 -54.50 29.79
CA PHE A 116 -11.96 -53.34 30.65
C PHE A 116 -12.77 -52.28 29.90
N ASN A 117 -13.91 -51.88 30.48
CA ASN A 117 -14.65 -50.71 30.01
C ASN A 117 -13.96 -49.45 30.55
N ILE A 118 -13.30 -48.72 29.67
CA ILE A 118 -12.69 -47.43 29.98
C ILE A 118 -13.65 -46.34 29.54
N LYS A 119 -14.00 -45.45 30.46
CA LYS A 119 -14.77 -44.23 30.19
C LYS A 119 -13.85 -43.03 30.40
N LEU A 120 -13.49 -42.36 29.30
CA LEU A 120 -12.79 -41.08 29.38
C LEU A 120 -13.84 -39.97 29.47
N VAL A 121 -13.64 -39.09 30.43
CA VAL A 121 -14.48 -37.90 30.64
C VAL A 121 -13.58 -36.68 30.48
N SER A 122 -14.04 -35.68 29.74
CA SER A 122 -13.36 -34.41 29.60
C SER A 122 -13.33 -33.67 30.94
N ASP A 123 -12.15 -33.25 31.38
CA ASP A 123 -11.92 -32.44 32.57
C ASP A 123 -11.80 -30.97 32.16
N TYR A 124 -12.91 -30.39 31.69
CA TYR A 124 -12.95 -29.00 31.21
C TYR A 124 -13.29 -28.06 32.36
N ASP A 125 -12.37 -27.15 32.72
CA ASP A 125 -12.59 -26.14 33.74
C ASP A 125 -13.09 -24.81 33.14
N VAL A 126 -14.32 -24.45 33.46
CA VAL A 126 -14.96 -23.24 32.91
C VAL A 126 -14.39 -21.94 33.49
N GLN A 127 -13.71 -22.01 34.64
CA GLN A 127 -13.07 -20.85 35.25
C GLN A 127 -11.62 -20.70 34.77
N ASP A 128 -10.98 -21.77 34.31
CA ASP A 128 -9.64 -21.67 33.76
C ASP A 128 -9.69 -20.93 32.42
N LYS A 129 -8.77 -19.97 32.26
CA LYS A 129 -8.59 -19.18 31.03
C LYS A 129 -7.99 -19.99 29.89
N ASN A 130 -7.33 -21.11 30.19
CA ASN A 130 -6.74 -21.98 29.18
C ASN A 130 -7.81 -22.85 28.53
N ASP A 131 -8.75 -23.34 29.32
CA ASP A 131 -9.88 -24.15 28.86
C ASP A 131 -11.01 -23.27 28.30
N ASN A 132 -11.37 -22.22 29.02
CA ASN A 132 -12.37 -21.23 28.61
C ASN A 132 -11.72 -19.87 28.36
N PRO A 133 -11.37 -19.54 27.10
CA PRO A 133 -10.84 -18.22 26.75
C PRO A 133 -11.77 -17.06 27.10
N PHE A 134 -13.06 -17.30 27.31
CA PHE A 134 -14.05 -16.27 27.69
C PHE A 134 -14.20 -16.09 29.20
N SER A 135 -13.40 -16.76 30.05
CA SER A 135 -13.36 -16.55 31.51
C SER A 135 -12.67 -15.24 31.92
N SER A 136 -11.78 -14.71 31.07
CA SER A 136 -11.12 -13.40 31.24
C SER A 136 -11.36 -12.48 30.06
N PHE A 137 -11.46 -11.18 30.32
CA PHE A 137 -11.77 -10.19 29.29
C PHE A 137 -10.67 -10.08 28.23
N SER A 138 -9.40 -10.20 28.61
CA SER A 138 -8.29 -10.12 27.67
C SER A 138 -8.22 -11.32 26.73
N THR A 139 -8.43 -12.53 27.27
CA THR A 139 -8.46 -13.78 26.50
C THR A 139 -9.72 -13.86 25.63
N ALA A 140 -10.83 -13.26 26.07
CA ALA A 140 -12.05 -13.16 25.26
C ALA A 140 -11.84 -12.32 24.00
N ILE A 141 -11.12 -11.19 24.11
CA ILE A 141 -10.77 -10.37 22.93
C ILE A 141 -9.87 -11.16 21.98
N MET A 142 -8.90 -11.91 22.52
CA MET A 142 -8.01 -12.75 21.71
C MET A 142 -8.78 -13.86 20.99
N ALA A 143 -9.68 -14.56 21.67
CA ALA A 143 -10.52 -15.59 21.08
C ALA A 143 -11.44 -15.02 19.99
N ALA A 144 -12.10 -13.88 20.24
CA ALA A 144 -12.94 -13.21 19.25
C ALA A 144 -12.15 -12.68 18.05
N TYR A 145 -10.87 -12.30 18.24
CA TYR A 145 -9.98 -11.97 17.13
C TYR A 145 -9.70 -13.19 16.26
N PHE A 146 -9.48 -14.37 16.85
CA PHE A 146 -9.23 -15.61 16.10
C PHE A 146 -10.45 -16.13 15.33
N TRP A 147 -11.66 -15.65 15.63
CA TRP A 147 -12.84 -15.91 14.78
C TRP A 147 -12.64 -15.44 13.33
N LEU A 148 -11.79 -14.43 13.10
CA LEU A 148 -11.40 -14.00 11.75
C LEU A 148 -10.78 -15.13 10.92
N ASN A 149 -10.12 -16.08 11.57
CA ASN A 149 -9.49 -17.23 10.95
C ASN A 149 -10.39 -18.48 10.97
N GLY A 150 -11.61 -18.36 11.50
CA GLY A 150 -12.56 -19.47 11.62
C GLY A 150 -12.41 -20.35 12.85
N ASP A 151 -11.56 -19.97 13.81
CA ASP A 151 -11.45 -20.66 15.09
C ASP A 151 -12.65 -20.31 15.97
N LEU A 152 -13.47 -21.30 16.32
CA LEU A 152 -14.75 -21.12 17.03
C LEU A 152 -14.82 -21.98 18.30
N ILE A 153 -13.77 -21.92 19.12
CA ILE A 153 -13.58 -22.75 20.32
C ILE A 153 -14.81 -22.81 21.26
N GLN A 154 -15.59 -21.73 21.39
CA GLN A 154 -16.81 -21.74 22.22
C GLN A 154 -17.88 -22.71 21.71
N ARG A 155 -17.98 -22.92 20.40
CA ARG A 155 -18.99 -23.80 19.82
C ARG A 155 -18.66 -25.27 20.06
N ASP A 156 -17.39 -25.60 20.24
CA ASP A 156 -16.92 -26.97 20.42
C ASP A 156 -17.12 -27.45 21.87
N HIS A 157 -17.11 -26.54 22.85
CA HIS A 157 -17.21 -26.90 24.26
C HIS A 157 -18.59 -26.67 24.88
N PHE A 158 -19.40 -25.73 24.36
CA PHE A 158 -20.68 -25.39 24.97
C PHE A 158 -21.87 -25.83 24.09
N ASP A 159 -22.87 -26.44 24.72
CA ASP A 159 -24.14 -26.83 24.12
C ASP A 159 -25.22 -25.82 24.51
N PHE A 160 -25.21 -24.66 23.86
CA PHE A 160 -26.19 -23.61 24.09
C PHE A 160 -26.48 -22.81 22.82
N TRP A 161 -27.73 -22.83 22.36
CA TRP A 161 -28.16 -22.25 21.09
C TRP A 161 -27.84 -20.75 20.93
N VAL A 162 -27.77 -20.00 22.04
CA VAL A 162 -27.44 -18.56 22.03
C VAL A 162 -26.00 -18.34 21.53
N ILE A 163 -25.10 -19.27 21.85
CA ILE A 163 -23.70 -19.23 21.39
C ILE A 163 -23.66 -19.40 19.88
N ASP A 164 -24.43 -20.36 19.33
CA ASP A 164 -24.56 -20.56 17.89
C ASP A 164 -25.14 -19.31 17.20
N LEU A 165 -26.17 -18.69 17.79
CA LEU A 165 -26.78 -17.48 17.25
C LEU A 165 -25.77 -16.33 17.20
N PHE A 166 -25.09 -16.02 18.31
CA PHE A 166 -24.10 -14.94 18.33
C PHE A 166 -22.91 -15.22 17.42
N THR A 167 -22.47 -16.48 17.34
CA THR A 167 -21.38 -16.89 16.44
C THR A 167 -21.79 -16.75 14.97
N LEU A 168 -23.04 -17.08 14.62
CA LEU A 168 -23.57 -16.89 13.27
C LEU A 168 -23.66 -15.41 12.90
N ILE A 169 -24.20 -14.57 13.81
CA ILE A 169 -24.25 -13.12 13.61
C ILE A 169 -22.83 -12.56 13.44
N ALA A 170 -21.89 -12.94 14.31
CA ALA A 170 -20.51 -12.50 14.23
C ALA A 170 -19.83 -12.93 12.92
N SER A 171 -20.05 -14.16 12.47
CA SER A 171 -19.51 -14.65 11.19
C SER A 171 -20.03 -13.86 9.99
N ILE A 172 -21.34 -13.55 9.96
CA ILE A 172 -21.91 -12.71 8.90
C ILE A 172 -21.32 -11.30 8.95
N PHE A 173 -21.30 -10.65 10.12
CA PHE A 173 -20.84 -9.27 10.21
C PHE A 173 -19.32 -9.14 10.08
N ILE A 174 -18.54 -9.86 10.86
CA ILE A 174 -17.08 -9.71 10.92
C ILE A 174 -16.43 -10.32 9.68
N VAL A 175 -16.68 -11.61 9.43
CA VAL A 175 -15.98 -12.36 8.38
C VAL A 175 -16.59 -12.06 7.01
N THR A 176 -17.92 -12.08 6.87
CA THR A 176 -18.54 -11.89 5.56
C THR A 176 -18.64 -10.42 5.16
N VAL A 177 -19.09 -9.52 6.04
CA VAL A 177 -19.30 -8.12 5.67
C VAL A 177 -18.02 -7.29 5.85
N LEU A 178 -17.47 -7.23 7.06
CA LEU A 178 -16.35 -6.32 7.36
C LEU A 178 -15.05 -6.71 6.65
N GLN A 179 -14.73 -8.00 6.54
CA GLN A 179 -13.53 -8.44 5.80
C GLN A 179 -13.66 -8.19 4.30
N ASN A 180 -14.81 -8.47 3.69
CA ASN A 180 -15.03 -8.16 2.26
C ASN A 180 -15.04 -6.64 2.01
N MET A 181 -15.59 -5.85 2.93
CA MET A 181 -15.52 -4.39 2.88
C MET A 181 -14.08 -3.89 3.03
N LEU A 182 -13.28 -4.50 3.91
CA LEU A 182 -11.86 -4.20 4.06
C LEU A 182 -11.12 -4.45 2.74
N ILE A 183 -11.34 -5.60 2.10
CA ILE A 183 -10.72 -5.96 0.81
C ILE A 183 -11.12 -4.97 -0.29
N ALA A 184 -12.41 -4.66 -0.42
CA ALA A 184 -12.88 -3.69 -1.41
C ALA A 184 -12.29 -2.29 -1.16
N PHE A 185 -12.23 -1.87 0.10
CA PHE A 185 -11.61 -0.60 0.48
C PHE A 185 -10.10 -0.59 0.19
N MET A 186 -9.38 -1.69 0.48
CA MET A 186 -7.97 -1.85 0.13
C MET A 186 -7.76 -1.71 -1.38
N GLY A 187 -8.59 -2.37 -2.19
CA GLY A 187 -8.54 -2.28 -3.65
C GLY A 187 -8.67 -0.85 -4.17
N GLY A 188 -9.67 -0.11 -3.67
CA GLY A 188 -9.85 1.29 -4.06
C GLY A 188 -8.74 2.23 -3.57
N VAL A 189 -8.12 1.94 -2.42
CA VAL A 189 -6.94 2.69 -1.95
C VAL A 189 -5.70 2.36 -2.77
N TYR A 190 -5.52 1.10 -3.15
CA TYR A 190 -4.42 0.64 -3.99
C TYR A 190 -4.41 1.32 -5.36
N GLU A 191 -5.56 1.40 -6.04
CA GLU A 191 -5.67 2.07 -7.36
C GLU A 191 -5.26 3.56 -7.29
N ARG A 192 -5.65 4.25 -6.20
CA ARG A 192 -5.20 5.63 -5.94
C ARG A 192 -3.70 5.72 -5.67
N ALA A 193 -3.15 4.72 -4.97
CA ALA A 193 -1.72 4.64 -4.70
C ALA A 193 -0.93 4.40 -5.98
N GLU A 194 -1.44 3.57 -6.89
CA GLU A 194 -0.80 3.25 -8.17
C GLU A 194 -0.73 4.48 -9.09
N THR A 195 -1.87 5.16 -9.27
CA THR A 195 -1.94 6.35 -10.14
C THR A 195 -1.11 7.53 -9.63
N LYS A 196 -0.98 7.69 -8.31
CA LYS A 196 -0.21 8.80 -7.68
C LYS A 196 1.17 8.38 -7.18
N GLY A 197 1.50 7.10 -7.23
CA GLY A 197 2.66 6.52 -6.54
C GLY A 197 3.98 6.94 -7.14
N ARG A 198 4.07 6.96 -8.48
CA ARG A 198 5.28 7.43 -9.17
C ARG A 198 5.57 8.89 -8.83
N GLN A 199 4.56 9.76 -8.86
CA GLN A 199 4.73 11.18 -8.54
C GLN A 199 5.13 11.39 -7.07
N ALA A 200 4.49 10.68 -6.15
CA ALA A 200 4.82 10.76 -4.73
C ALA A 200 6.22 10.21 -4.41
N LEU A 201 6.65 9.14 -5.08
CA LEU A 201 7.99 8.58 -4.96
C LEU A 201 9.06 9.57 -5.44
N LEU A 202 8.85 10.19 -6.61
CA LEU A 202 9.77 11.19 -7.14
C LEU A 202 9.89 12.38 -6.19
N ARG A 203 8.77 12.84 -5.63
CA ARG A 203 8.76 13.92 -4.63
C ARG A 203 9.51 13.54 -3.35
N PHE A 204 9.32 12.32 -2.86
CA PHE A 204 10.03 11.83 -1.69
C PHE A 204 11.55 11.82 -1.92
N ARG A 205 12.01 11.39 -3.09
CA ARG A 205 13.44 11.42 -3.45
C ARG A 205 14.00 12.82 -3.57
N ALA A 206 13.27 13.72 -4.24
CA ALA A 206 13.68 15.12 -4.36
C ALA A 206 13.87 15.76 -2.98
N ASN A 207 12.98 15.45 -2.03
CA ASN A 207 13.15 15.90 -0.65
C ASN A 207 14.40 15.30 0.01
N GLN A 208 14.67 14.00 -0.15
CA GLN A 208 15.89 13.40 0.42
C GLN A 208 17.18 14.01 -0.13
N ILE A 209 17.21 14.30 -1.44
CA ILE A 209 18.35 14.98 -2.08
C ILE A 209 18.49 16.39 -1.52
N ALA A 210 17.40 17.17 -1.46
CA ALA A 210 17.42 18.52 -0.92
C ALA A 210 17.84 18.56 0.57
N ASP A 211 17.36 17.61 1.38
CA ASP A 211 17.74 17.48 2.79
C ASP A 211 19.24 17.15 2.93
N TYR A 212 19.76 16.28 2.06
CA TYR A 212 21.18 15.93 2.01
C TYR A 212 22.05 17.13 1.61
N GLU A 213 21.67 17.82 0.52
CA GLU A 213 22.34 19.04 0.04
C GLU A 213 22.34 20.16 1.10
N ALA A 214 21.26 20.30 1.87
CA ALA A 214 21.19 21.30 2.94
C ALA A 214 22.09 20.97 4.15
N LEU A 215 22.32 19.69 4.43
CA LEU A 215 23.12 19.25 5.57
C LEU A 215 24.62 19.20 5.26
N GLU A 216 25.00 18.77 4.06
CA GLU A 216 26.40 18.52 3.71
C GLU A 216 27.04 19.74 3.01
N HIS A 217 27.74 20.57 3.80
CA HIS A 217 28.57 21.67 3.25
C HIS A 217 29.95 21.18 2.79
N PHE A 218 30.33 19.94 3.13
CA PHE A 218 31.64 19.36 2.81
C PHE A 218 31.56 18.52 1.53
N HIS A 219 31.99 19.12 0.42
CA HIS A 219 32.05 18.44 -0.86
C HIS A 219 33.38 17.69 -0.98
N PHE A 220 33.37 16.35 -0.95
CA PHE A 220 34.57 15.52 -1.20
C PHE A 220 35.08 15.63 -2.65
N TRP A 221 34.22 16.10 -3.56
CA TRP A 221 34.50 16.35 -4.97
C TRP A 221 34.23 17.82 -5.27
N PRO A 222 34.88 18.44 -6.27
CA PRO A 222 34.51 19.78 -6.69
C PRO A 222 33.00 19.80 -7.02
N PRO A 223 32.25 20.83 -6.58
CA PRO A 223 30.82 20.91 -6.82
C PRO A 223 30.56 20.81 -8.32
N GLU A 224 29.57 19.99 -8.69
CA GLU A 224 29.11 19.96 -10.08
C GLU A 224 28.68 21.37 -10.48
N THR A 225 29.03 21.77 -11.71
CA THR A 225 28.63 23.09 -12.21
C THR A 225 27.12 23.20 -12.17
N GLU A 226 26.61 24.30 -11.59
CA GLU A 226 25.18 24.57 -11.54
C GLU A 226 24.53 24.36 -12.92
N PRO A 227 23.37 23.70 -12.97
CA PRO A 227 22.71 23.43 -14.24
C PRO A 227 22.42 24.74 -14.95
N LYS A 228 22.94 24.91 -16.17
CA LYS A 228 22.73 26.12 -16.99
C LYS A 228 21.26 26.40 -17.30
N TYR A 229 20.41 25.37 -17.23
CA TYR A 229 19.00 25.45 -17.56
C TYR A 229 18.16 24.70 -16.52
N ILE A 230 17.12 25.36 -16.00
CA ILE A 230 16.11 24.75 -15.14
C ILE A 230 14.88 24.47 -16.01
N TYR A 231 14.58 23.21 -16.25
CA TYR A 231 13.38 22.81 -16.99
C TYR A 231 12.22 22.60 -16.01
N TYR A 232 11.19 23.44 -16.10
CA TYR A 232 9.97 23.32 -15.30
C TYR A 232 8.83 22.77 -16.16
N VAL A 233 8.34 21.58 -15.83
CA VAL A 233 7.12 21.02 -16.44
C VAL A 233 5.91 21.52 -15.64
N GLY A 234 5.37 22.67 -16.02
CA GLY A 234 4.15 23.20 -15.42
C GLY A 234 2.89 22.54 -15.99
N ARG A 235 1.86 22.35 -15.15
CA ARG A 235 0.53 21.94 -15.63
C ARG A 235 -0.08 23.06 -16.47
N SER A 236 -0.68 22.74 -17.62
CA SER A 236 -1.21 23.76 -18.56
C SER A 236 -2.18 24.74 -17.90
N LYS A 237 -2.98 24.27 -16.93
CA LYS A 237 -3.91 25.13 -16.18
C LYS A 237 -3.20 26.24 -15.38
N ASN A 238 -2.04 25.96 -14.78
CA ASN A 238 -1.27 26.95 -14.05
C ASN A 238 -0.66 27.99 -15.00
N PHE A 239 -0.23 27.57 -16.19
CA PHE A 239 0.25 28.48 -17.23
C PHE A 239 -0.89 29.34 -17.79
N GLN A 240 -2.06 28.76 -17.97
CA GLN A 240 -3.24 29.46 -18.46
C GLN A 240 -3.74 30.51 -17.46
N GLU A 241 -3.84 30.15 -16.18
CA GLU A 241 -4.17 31.09 -15.09
C GLU A 241 -3.10 32.18 -14.94
N TRP A 242 -1.82 31.84 -15.07
CA TRP A 242 -0.72 32.82 -15.04
C TRP A 242 -0.80 33.78 -16.25
N TYR A 243 -1.01 33.25 -17.46
CA TYR A 243 -1.11 34.02 -18.69
C TYR A 243 -2.32 34.95 -18.68
N GLU A 244 -3.48 34.48 -18.19
CA GLU A 244 -4.68 35.30 -18.01
C GLU A 244 -4.47 36.43 -16.99
N LYS A 245 -3.75 36.16 -15.90
CA LYS A 245 -3.42 37.17 -14.87
C LYS A 245 -2.37 38.19 -15.34
N LYS A 246 -1.58 37.84 -16.37
CA LYS A 246 -0.52 38.67 -16.94
C LYS A 246 -0.90 39.35 -18.27
N LYS A 247 -2.11 39.14 -18.80
CA LYS A 247 -2.56 39.72 -20.07
C LYS A 247 -2.44 41.24 -20.17
N ASP A 248 -2.55 41.96 -19.05
CA ASP A 248 -2.46 43.42 -19.00
C ASP A 248 -1.04 43.95 -18.72
N ASP A 249 -0.12 43.08 -18.29
CA ASP A 249 1.29 43.40 -18.08
C ASP A 249 2.08 43.02 -19.35
N GLN A 250 2.28 43.96 -20.27
CA GLN A 250 3.02 43.76 -21.53
C GLN A 250 4.55 43.55 -21.38
N GLY A 251 4.99 42.84 -20.33
CA GLY A 251 6.37 42.47 -20.13
C GLY A 251 6.54 40.95 -20.23
N GLU A 252 6.87 40.45 -21.42
CA GLU A 252 7.44 39.11 -21.56
C GLU A 252 8.74 39.05 -20.73
N ILE A 253 8.82 38.14 -19.77
CA ILE A 253 9.99 38.00 -18.87
C ILE A 253 11.27 37.65 -19.67
N TYR A 254 11.13 37.19 -20.92
CA TYR A 254 12.20 36.63 -21.73
C TYR A 254 12.52 37.38 -23.02
N LYS A 255 12.05 38.63 -23.21
CA LYS A 255 12.34 39.41 -24.42
C LYS A 255 13.84 39.53 -24.72
N ASP A 256 14.67 39.62 -23.68
CA ASP A 256 16.12 39.72 -23.82
C ASP A 256 16.83 38.35 -23.93
N PHE A 257 16.10 37.24 -23.73
CA PHE A 257 16.62 35.87 -23.83
C PHE A 257 16.24 35.18 -25.15
N GLU A 258 15.13 35.58 -25.78
CA GLU A 258 14.66 34.99 -27.04
C GLU A 258 15.61 35.26 -28.22
N GLU A 259 16.39 36.35 -28.20
CA GLU A 259 17.29 36.69 -29.32
C GLU A 259 18.52 35.77 -29.43
N LYS A 260 18.69 34.79 -28.53
CA LYS A 260 19.74 33.76 -28.63
C LYS A 260 19.24 32.32 -28.64
N SER A 261 17.94 32.06 -28.65
CA SER A 261 17.46 30.74 -29.02
C SER A 261 17.30 30.70 -30.55
N THR A 262 18.40 30.53 -31.27
CA THR A 262 18.32 29.80 -32.54
C THR A 262 17.54 28.54 -32.23
N ILE A 263 16.33 28.41 -32.79
CA ILE A 263 15.54 27.18 -32.78
C ILE A 263 16.35 26.18 -33.61
N ASN A 264 17.41 25.68 -33.01
CA ASN A 264 17.98 24.41 -33.37
C ASN A 264 16.90 23.44 -32.94
N ASN A 265 16.20 22.84 -33.90
CA ASN A 265 15.57 21.56 -33.70
C ASN A 265 16.70 20.55 -33.43
N GLN A 266 17.33 20.66 -32.25
CA GLN A 266 18.08 19.57 -31.67
C GLN A 266 17.03 18.50 -31.44
N ALA A 267 16.97 17.56 -32.38
CA ALA A 267 16.35 16.27 -32.11
C ALA A 267 16.87 15.86 -30.74
N PHE A 268 15.97 15.73 -29.77
CA PHE A 268 16.30 15.31 -28.43
C PHE A 268 16.96 13.94 -28.62
N ILE A 269 18.30 13.91 -28.57
CA ILE A 269 19.00 12.64 -28.52
C ILE A 269 18.75 12.21 -27.09
N ASP A 270 17.94 11.17 -26.94
CA ASP A 270 17.78 10.45 -25.69
C ASP A 270 19.14 9.81 -25.36
N VAL A 271 20.07 10.64 -24.91
CA VAL A 271 21.36 10.20 -24.42
C VAL A 271 21.10 9.75 -23.01
N ASP A 272 21.16 8.44 -22.81
CA ASP A 272 21.21 7.86 -21.48
C ASP A 272 22.48 8.36 -20.79
N TYR A 273 22.39 9.49 -20.08
CA TYR A 273 23.47 10.04 -19.25
C TYR A 273 23.78 9.13 -18.04
N ASN A 274 23.08 8.00 -17.93
CA ASN A 274 23.13 7.06 -16.84
C ASN A 274 24.05 5.86 -17.12
N ASP A 275 25.23 6.08 -17.69
CA ASP A 275 26.19 4.98 -17.95
C ASP A 275 26.71 4.35 -16.64
N VAL A 276 26.59 5.08 -15.51
CA VAL A 276 27.14 4.69 -14.20
C VAL A 276 26.13 4.55 -13.07
N SER A 277 24.88 5.02 -13.16
CA SER A 277 23.96 4.78 -12.03
C SER A 277 23.38 3.37 -12.06
N ILE A 278 23.35 2.81 -10.86
CA ILE A 278 22.75 1.52 -10.53
C ILE A 278 21.23 1.54 -10.81
N TRP A 279 20.66 2.73 -11.05
CA TRP A 279 19.25 2.99 -11.28
C TRP A 279 18.89 2.98 -12.77
N LYS A 280 18.91 1.80 -13.41
CA LYS A 280 18.29 1.65 -14.73
C LYS A 280 16.77 1.58 -14.58
N PHE A 281 16.08 2.54 -15.16
CA PHE A 281 14.63 2.53 -15.27
C PHE A 281 14.28 1.83 -16.58
N ASP A 282 13.58 0.71 -16.51
CA ASP A 282 12.97 0.10 -17.69
C ASP A 282 11.79 1.00 -18.10
N ASP A 283 12.05 2.06 -18.86
CA ASP A 283 11.01 2.71 -19.62
C ASP A 283 10.62 1.73 -20.74
N ASN A 284 9.52 1.01 -20.55
CA ASN A 284 8.94 0.06 -21.53
C ASN A 284 8.43 0.75 -22.82
N ASN A 285 8.93 1.94 -23.15
CA ASN A 285 8.58 2.70 -24.34
C ASN A 285 9.79 3.26 -25.10
N SER A 286 11.02 2.83 -24.80
CA SER A 286 12.18 3.29 -25.58
C SER A 286 12.26 2.53 -26.91
N SER A 287 12.07 3.27 -28.01
CA SER A 287 12.30 2.80 -29.36
C SER A 287 13.77 2.38 -29.52
N ASN A 288 13.98 1.12 -29.91
CA ASN A 288 15.27 0.54 -30.25
C ASN A 288 16.08 1.45 -31.18
N THR A 289 17.09 2.16 -30.65
CA THR A 289 18.20 2.67 -31.47
C THR A 289 19.49 2.60 -30.67
N LYS A 290 20.22 1.49 -30.82
CA LYS A 290 21.60 1.36 -30.32
C LYS A 290 22.53 2.19 -31.21
N GLY A 291 23.00 3.33 -30.72
CA GLY A 291 23.97 4.18 -31.39
C GLY A 291 25.41 3.96 -30.89
N LYS A 292 26.30 3.56 -31.80
CA LYS A 292 27.77 3.49 -31.63
C LYS A 292 28.37 4.87 -31.29
N LYS A 293 29.33 4.91 -30.36
CA LYS A 293 30.26 6.04 -30.18
C LYS A 293 31.11 6.24 -31.45
N ARG A 294 31.27 7.50 -31.90
CA ARG A 294 32.58 8.18 -32.07
C ARG A 294 32.50 9.57 -32.74
N GLU A 295 33.30 10.46 -32.15
CA GLU A 295 34.23 11.48 -32.71
C GLU A 295 33.73 12.55 -33.70
N ASP A 296 34.11 13.79 -33.34
CA ASP A 296 34.03 15.02 -34.11
C ASP A 296 34.40 14.83 -35.59
N SER A 297 33.46 15.13 -36.49
CA SER A 297 33.78 15.84 -37.73
C SER A 297 32.51 16.41 -38.36
N THR A 298 32.60 17.68 -38.70
CA THR A 298 31.62 18.51 -39.40
C THR A 298 31.28 17.89 -40.76
N ASP A 299 30.03 17.47 -40.97
CA ASP A 299 29.62 16.97 -42.29
C ASP A 299 28.21 17.44 -42.67
N SER A 300 28.15 18.65 -43.24
CA SER A 300 26.97 19.31 -43.82
C SER A 300 26.30 18.51 -44.95
N SER A 301 26.94 17.44 -45.43
CA SER A 301 26.49 16.63 -46.57
C SER A 301 25.44 15.57 -46.21
N ARG A 302 25.31 15.20 -44.92
CA ARG A 302 24.29 14.24 -44.44
C ARG A 302 22.94 14.87 -44.13
N LEU A 303 22.91 16.17 -43.80
CA LEU A 303 21.66 16.89 -43.50
C LEU A 303 20.75 17.02 -44.72
N SER A 304 21.31 17.24 -45.92
CA SER A 304 20.50 17.41 -47.14
C SER A 304 19.75 16.13 -47.52
N LYS A 305 20.35 14.95 -47.31
CA LYS A 305 19.70 13.66 -47.60
C LYS A 305 18.56 13.32 -46.62
N ILE A 306 18.69 13.69 -45.34
CA ILE A 306 17.64 13.45 -44.33
C ILE A 306 16.45 14.41 -44.52
N VAL A 307 16.71 15.65 -44.97
CA VAL A 307 15.64 16.62 -45.27
C VAL A 307 14.81 16.19 -46.50
N GLU A 308 15.44 15.60 -47.52
CA GLU A 308 14.72 15.02 -48.67
C GLU A 308 13.89 13.78 -48.30
N GLU A 309 14.36 12.96 -47.36
CA GLU A 309 13.67 11.73 -46.94
C GLU A 309 12.50 12.02 -45.97
N ASN A 310 12.62 13.05 -45.12
CA ASN A 310 11.56 13.45 -44.18
C ASN A 310 10.40 14.22 -44.82
N ASN A 311 10.63 14.89 -45.96
CA ASN A 311 9.55 15.54 -46.71
C ASN A 311 8.58 14.54 -47.36
N ASN A 312 8.93 13.24 -47.39
CA ASN A 312 8.10 12.18 -47.99
C ASN A 312 7.33 11.32 -46.95
N THR A 313 7.39 11.65 -45.66
CA THR A 313 6.58 10.96 -44.63
C THR A 313 5.31 11.77 -44.35
N PRO A 314 4.10 11.24 -44.59
CA PRO A 314 2.90 12.06 -44.60
C PRO A 314 2.47 12.47 -43.17
N VAL A 315 2.15 13.75 -43.01
CA VAL A 315 1.54 14.45 -41.86
C VAL A 315 0.23 13.82 -41.33
N ASN A 316 -0.26 12.76 -42.00
CA ASN A 316 -1.56 12.14 -41.82
C ASN A 316 -1.81 11.42 -40.47
N SER A 317 -0.80 11.13 -39.63
CA SER A 317 -1.04 10.36 -38.39
C SER A 317 -1.45 11.21 -37.18
N LEU A 318 -0.98 12.45 -37.10
CA LEU A 318 -1.30 13.36 -35.99
C LEU A 318 -2.65 14.07 -36.23
N GLU A 319 -2.92 14.52 -37.46
CA GLU A 319 -4.23 15.07 -37.84
C GLU A 319 -5.35 14.04 -37.67
N LYS A 320 -5.11 12.78 -38.08
CA LYS A 320 -6.10 11.71 -37.93
C LYS A 320 -6.39 11.36 -36.46
N SER A 321 -5.42 11.55 -35.56
CA SER A 321 -5.63 11.37 -34.11
C SER A 321 -6.43 12.54 -33.51
N GLN A 322 -6.15 13.78 -33.94
CA GLN A 322 -6.87 14.96 -33.50
C GLN A 322 -8.33 14.99 -34.02
N ASP A 323 -8.56 14.55 -35.26
CA ASP A 323 -9.91 14.44 -35.84
C ASP A 323 -10.77 13.37 -35.16
N VAL A 324 -10.15 12.26 -34.72
CA VAL A 324 -10.85 11.21 -33.95
C VAL A 324 -11.27 11.74 -32.58
N VAL A 325 -10.38 12.44 -31.88
CA VAL A 325 -10.68 13.07 -30.59
C VAL A 325 -11.76 14.17 -30.73
N LEU A 326 -11.70 14.96 -31.81
CA LEU A 326 -12.68 16.02 -32.06
C LEU A 326 -14.08 15.44 -32.38
N ASN A 327 -14.15 14.32 -33.10
CA ASN A 327 -15.40 13.60 -33.34
C ASN A 327 -15.99 13.00 -32.06
N GLU A 328 -15.18 12.41 -31.18
CA GLU A 328 -15.65 11.91 -29.88
C GLU A 328 -16.19 13.04 -28.98
N ILE A 329 -15.54 14.20 -28.98
CA ILE A 329 -16.01 15.39 -28.25
C ILE A 329 -17.36 15.87 -28.79
N ASN A 330 -17.55 15.88 -30.11
CA ASN A 330 -18.81 16.27 -30.74
C ASN A 330 -19.96 15.30 -30.43
N GLU A 331 -19.70 13.99 -30.43
CA GLU A 331 -20.70 12.98 -30.05
C GLU A 331 -21.08 13.07 -28.56
N MET A 332 -20.12 13.33 -27.67
CA MET A 332 -20.42 13.60 -26.25
C MET A 332 -21.27 14.87 -26.05
N LYS A 333 -21.06 15.90 -26.88
CA LYS A 333 -21.84 17.14 -26.83
C LYS A 333 -23.29 16.88 -27.27
N LYS A 334 -23.47 16.10 -28.33
CA LYS A 334 -24.78 15.67 -28.85
C LYS A 334 -25.54 14.81 -27.84
N MET A 335 -24.84 13.91 -27.15
CA MET A 335 -25.42 13.07 -26.09
C MET A 335 -25.88 13.92 -24.89
N ARG A 336 -25.08 14.92 -24.49
CA ARG A 336 -25.45 15.88 -23.44
C ARG A 336 -26.71 16.67 -23.80
N ASP A 337 -26.81 17.15 -25.03
CA ASP A 337 -27.97 17.92 -25.49
C ASP A 337 -29.24 17.04 -25.53
N ASN A 338 -29.11 15.77 -25.92
CA ASN A 338 -30.21 14.80 -25.86
C ASN A 338 -30.67 14.51 -24.42
N ILE A 339 -29.73 14.38 -23.48
CA ILE A 339 -30.05 14.19 -22.05
C ILE A 339 -30.78 15.42 -21.51
N ASN A 340 -30.30 16.63 -21.83
CA ASN A 340 -30.96 17.86 -21.41
C ASN A 340 -32.38 17.99 -21.98
N ASN A 341 -32.58 17.57 -23.24
CA ASN A 341 -33.90 17.56 -23.86
C ASN A 341 -34.84 16.52 -23.21
N LEU A 342 -34.31 15.34 -22.86
CA LEU A 342 -35.06 14.31 -22.13
C LEU A 342 -35.47 14.79 -20.73
N ILE A 343 -34.56 15.47 -20.02
CA ILE A 343 -34.83 16.07 -18.72
C ILE A 343 -35.94 17.13 -18.85
N ASN A 344 -35.86 18.02 -19.85
CA ASN A 344 -36.90 19.03 -20.10
C ASN A 344 -38.26 18.39 -20.44
N GLN A 345 -38.28 17.31 -21.23
CA GLN A 345 -39.51 16.56 -21.51
C GLN A 345 -40.09 15.91 -20.25
N MET A 346 -39.25 15.41 -19.34
CA MET A 346 -39.70 14.90 -18.05
C MET A 346 -40.28 16.02 -17.18
N TYR A 347 -39.63 17.18 -17.12
CA TYR A 347 -40.16 18.34 -16.39
C TYR A 347 -41.55 18.76 -16.87
N ILE A 348 -41.75 18.85 -18.19
CA ILE A 348 -43.04 19.19 -18.80
C ILE A 348 -44.09 18.10 -18.53
N LYS A 349 -43.70 16.82 -18.59
CA LYS A 349 -44.61 15.69 -18.42
C LYS A 349 -45.03 15.47 -16.96
N PHE A 350 -44.20 15.86 -15.99
CA PHE A 350 -44.48 15.69 -14.56
C PHE A 350 -44.92 16.99 -13.86
N ASN A 351 -45.06 18.09 -14.60
CA ASN A 351 -45.53 19.40 -14.11
C ASN A 351 -44.78 19.89 -12.86
N ILE A 352 -43.47 19.60 -12.81
CA ILE A 352 -42.59 19.98 -11.70
C ILE A 352 -42.20 21.45 -11.94
N PRO A 353 -42.56 22.39 -11.04
CA PRO A 353 -42.14 23.78 -11.20
C PRO A 353 -40.61 23.88 -11.10
N GLN A 354 -40.03 24.76 -11.94
CA GLN A 354 -38.59 25.01 -12.03
C GLN A 354 -37.96 25.43 -10.69
#